data_AF-A0A1H4FC74-F1
#
_entry.id   AF-A0A1H4FC74-F1
#
_cell.length_a   1.000
_cell.length_b   1.000
_cell.length_c   1.000
_cell.angle_alpha   90.00
_cell.angle_beta   90.00
_cell.angle_gamma   90.00
#
_symmetry.space_group_name_H-M   'P 1'
#
loop_
_entity.id
_entity.type
_entity.pdbx_description
1 polymer ?
#
loop_
_entity_poly.entity_id
_entity_poly.type
_entity_poly.pdbx_seq_one_letter_code
_entity_poly.pdbx_strand_id
1 'polypeptide(L)'
;MDKENFYTQLTQEEKIIFNKYKSNENSFCYNLNDNLRSNTLTNEQLTQTKILDKIILKYTYNDEIVLHRATIEELILPFLNDNLYTNPEFLSTATDLESIESHFTNVNNPVYIQFQCVPNTNMAPLQSNPQFGDLENEMLLGRNFDYELIENRITKDRIEIDSIMGRFYGQNVNSLRIIIVKTVN
;
A
#
# COMPACT_ATOMS: atom_id res chain seq x y z
N MET A 1 3.18 -2.16 -20.36
CA MET A 1 3.44 -3.58 -20.12
C MET A 1 2.20 -4.17 -19.50
N ASP A 2 1.75 -5.33 -19.95
CA ASP A 2 0.54 -5.95 -19.41
C ASP A 2 0.83 -6.68 -18.09
N LYS A 3 -0.10 -6.61 -17.13
CA LYS A 3 0.05 -7.18 -15.78
C LYS A 3 0.41 -8.68 -15.80
N GLU A 4 -0.14 -9.44 -16.75
CA GLU A 4 0.06 -10.88 -16.92
C GLU A 4 1.52 -11.28 -17.23
N ASN A 5 2.33 -10.34 -17.74
CA ASN A 5 3.72 -10.59 -18.11
C ASN A 5 4.75 -9.99 -17.14
N PHE A 6 4.32 -9.31 -16.06
CA PHE A 6 5.26 -8.63 -15.17
C PHE A 6 6.19 -9.60 -14.44
N TYR A 7 5.62 -10.59 -13.75
CA TYR A 7 6.40 -11.53 -12.92
C TYR A 7 7.40 -12.34 -13.75
N THR A 8 7.05 -12.73 -14.98
CA THR A 8 7.93 -13.53 -15.83
C THR A 8 9.22 -12.81 -16.19
N GLN A 9 9.19 -11.47 -16.29
CA GLN A 9 10.32 -10.59 -16.60
C GLN A 9 11.22 -10.28 -15.41
N LEU A 10 10.83 -10.68 -14.19
CA LEU A 10 11.68 -10.56 -13.02
C LEU A 10 12.84 -11.56 -13.09
N THR A 11 14.02 -11.12 -12.67
CA THR A 11 15.19 -11.99 -12.46
C THR A 11 14.91 -12.95 -11.30
N GLN A 12 15.73 -14.00 -11.16
CA GLN A 12 15.56 -14.95 -10.05
C GLN A 12 15.65 -14.27 -8.67
N GLU A 13 16.60 -13.34 -8.50
CA GLU A 13 16.75 -12.57 -7.27
C GLU A 13 15.53 -11.69 -7.00
N GLU A 14 15.03 -10.99 -8.01
CA GLU A 14 13.81 -10.17 -7.90
C GLU A 14 12.59 -11.02 -7.54
N LYS A 15 12.42 -12.21 -8.15
CA LYS A 15 11.33 -13.13 -7.83
C LYS A 15 11.35 -13.58 -6.38
N ILE A 16 12.53 -13.88 -5.84
CA ILE A 16 12.67 -14.26 -4.42
C ILE A 16 12.17 -13.14 -3.52
N ILE A 17 12.62 -11.90 -3.74
CA ILE A 17 12.22 -10.76 -2.90
C ILE A 17 10.76 -10.39 -3.09
N PHE A 18 10.26 -10.39 -4.33
CA PHE A 18 8.85 -10.18 -4.66
C PHE A 18 7.96 -11.16 -3.91
N ASN A 19 8.28 -12.45 -3.98
CA ASN A 19 7.51 -13.51 -3.33
C ASN A 19 7.58 -13.38 -1.81
N LYS A 20 8.75 -13.10 -1.24
CA LYS A 20 8.93 -12.89 0.19
C LYS A 20 8.09 -11.72 0.71
N TYR A 21 7.98 -10.65 -0.08
CA TYR A 21 7.13 -9.51 0.25
C TYR A 21 5.65 -9.88 0.17
N LYS A 22 5.17 -10.45 -0.94
CA LYS A 22 3.75 -10.81 -1.13
C LYS A 22 3.27 -11.88 -0.15
N SER A 23 4.05 -12.92 0.08
CA SER A 23 3.68 -13.98 1.04
C SER A 23 3.81 -13.53 2.50
N ASN A 24 4.46 -12.38 2.72
CA ASN A 24 4.88 -11.90 4.02
C ASN A 24 5.61 -12.99 4.83
N GLU A 25 6.47 -13.76 4.17
CA GLU A 25 7.17 -14.89 4.77
C GLU A 25 7.99 -14.42 5.98
N ASN A 26 7.79 -15.05 7.14
CA ASN A 26 8.44 -14.67 8.40
C ASN A 26 8.24 -13.19 8.78
N SER A 27 7.05 -12.64 8.50
CA SER A 27 6.70 -11.23 8.73
C SER A 27 7.60 -10.25 8.00
N PHE A 28 8.14 -10.64 6.84
CA PHE A 28 9.12 -9.86 6.10
C PHE A 28 8.63 -8.45 5.74
N CYS A 29 7.41 -8.30 5.21
CA CYS A 29 6.95 -6.98 4.77
C CYS A 29 6.73 -6.04 5.98
N TYR A 30 6.20 -6.57 7.09
CA TYR A 30 6.06 -5.82 8.35
C TYR A 30 7.42 -5.36 8.88
N ASN A 31 8.36 -6.29 9.06
CA ASN A 31 9.69 -6.00 9.60
C ASN A 31 10.47 -5.02 8.70
N LEU A 32 10.35 -5.14 7.38
CA LEU A 32 11.01 -4.23 6.44
C LEU A 32 10.41 -2.82 6.54
N ASN A 33 9.08 -2.71 6.50
CA ASN A 33 8.38 -1.43 6.53
C ASN A 33 8.52 -0.72 7.88
N ASP A 34 8.53 -1.45 9.00
CA ASP A 34 8.80 -0.90 10.34
C ASP A 34 10.21 -0.30 10.42
N ASN A 35 11.20 -1.01 9.89
CA ASN A 35 12.58 -0.54 9.86
C ASN A 35 12.80 0.61 8.86
N LEU A 36 12.02 0.67 7.78
CA LEU A 36 11.99 1.82 6.88
C LEU A 36 11.47 3.07 7.61
N ARG A 37 10.33 2.96 8.30
CA ARG A 37 9.76 4.05 9.11
C ARG A 37 10.70 4.54 10.21
N SER A 38 11.39 3.61 10.86
CA SER A 38 12.27 3.90 12.00
C SER A 38 13.71 4.25 11.60
N ASN A 39 14.05 4.14 10.30
CA ASN A 39 15.41 4.30 9.78
C ASN A 39 16.44 3.36 10.45
N THR A 40 16.07 2.09 10.64
CA THR A 40 16.85 1.06 11.37
C THR A 40 17.17 -0.17 10.51
N LEU A 41 17.21 -0.02 9.18
CA LEU A 41 17.45 -1.15 8.27
C LEU A 41 18.80 -1.84 8.50
N THR A 42 18.79 -3.17 8.43
CA THR A 42 20.04 -3.96 8.35
C THR A 42 20.65 -3.88 6.95
N ASN A 43 21.92 -4.29 6.79
CA ASN A 43 22.58 -4.37 5.47
C ASN A 43 21.84 -5.30 4.49
N GLU A 44 21.27 -6.39 4.99
CA GLU A 44 20.45 -7.31 4.20
C GLU A 44 19.17 -6.60 3.71
N GLN A 45 18.46 -5.93 4.63
CA GLN A 45 17.25 -5.19 4.29
C GLN A 45 17.51 -4.01 3.35
N LEU A 46 18.67 -3.34 3.44
CA LEU A 46 19.08 -2.32 2.48
C LEU A 46 19.23 -2.90 1.06
N THR A 47 19.76 -4.11 0.94
CA THR A 47 19.89 -4.80 -0.36
C THR A 47 18.52 -5.20 -0.90
N GLN A 48 17.66 -5.77 -0.05
CA GLN A 48 16.30 -6.17 -0.39
C GLN A 48 15.43 -4.98 -0.81
N THR A 49 15.57 -3.85 -0.12
CA THR A 49 14.90 -2.58 -0.46
C THR A 49 15.27 -2.11 -1.86
N LYS A 50 16.57 -2.13 -2.21
CA LYS A 50 17.03 -1.75 -3.56
C LYS A 50 16.49 -2.68 -4.65
N ILE A 51 16.27 -3.95 -4.32
CA ILE A 51 15.67 -4.91 -5.26
C ILE A 51 14.19 -4.58 -5.46
N LEU A 52 13.44 -4.28 -4.39
CA LEU A 52 12.04 -3.85 -4.48
C LEU A 52 11.89 -2.53 -5.27
N ASP A 53 12.78 -1.55 -5.04
CA ASP A 53 12.80 -0.32 -5.83
C ASP A 53 12.94 -0.62 -7.34
N LYS A 54 13.86 -1.53 -7.72
CA LYS A 54 14.04 -1.96 -9.11
C LYS A 54 12.81 -2.65 -9.67
N ILE A 55 12.16 -3.51 -8.88
CA ILE A 55 10.92 -4.20 -9.27
C ILE A 55 9.83 -3.18 -9.58
N ILE A 56 9.61 -2.20 -8.70
CA ILE A 56 8.59 -1.15 -8.87
C ILE A 56 8.84 -0.32 -10.13
N LEU A 57 10.10 0.04 -10.41
CA LEU A 57 10.47 0.80 -11.60
C LEU A 57 10.27 0.04 -12.92
N LYS A 58 10.08 -1.28 -12.90
CA LYS A 58 9.85 -2.05 -14.13
C LYS A 58 8.44 -1.88 -14.67
N TYR A 59 7.45 -1.55 -13.83
CA TYR A 59 6.07 -1.43 -14.26
C TYR A 59 5.54 -0.02 -14.01
N THR A 60 5.16 0.61 -15.11
CA THR A 60 4.55 1.92 -15.15
C THR A 60 3.08 1.74 -15.52
N TYR A 61 2.17 2.22 -14.68
CA TYR A 61 0.74 2.23 -14.98
C TYR A 61 0.43 3.50 -15.79
N ASN A 62 -0.03 3.32 -17.03
CA ASN A 62 -0.11 4.41 -18.00
C ASN A 62 -1.36 5.28 -17.86
N ASP A 63 -2.37 4.79 -17.16
CA ASP A 63 -3.64 5.49 -16.96
C ASP A 63 -3.75 6.04 -15.54
N GLU A 64 -4.82 6.78 -15.27
CA GLU A 64 -5.18 7.13 -13.89
C GLU A 64 -5.75 5.90 -13.18
N ILE A 65 -5.38 5.71 -11.91
CA ILE A 65 -5.90 4.62 -11.08
C ILE A 65 -6.12 5.08 -9.65
N VAL A 66 -7.21 4.61 -9.05
CA VAL A 66 -7.47 4.76 -7.62
C VAL A 66 -7.04 3.49 -6.91
N LEU A 67 -6.26 3.64 -5.85
CA LEU A 67 -5.82 2.54 -5.00
C LEU A 67 -6.27 2.77 -3.57
N HIS A 68 -6.57 1.68 -2.88
CA HIS A 68 -7.19 1.67 -1.55
C HIS A 68 -6.25 1.00 -0.54
N ARG A 69 -6.19 1.53 0.68
CA ARG A 69 -5.42 0.94 1.79
C ARG A 69 -6.14 1.13 3.12
N ALA A 70 -6.18 0.07 3.91
CA ALA A 70 -6.51 0.12 5.32
C ALA A 70 -5.23 0.16 6.16
N THR A 71 -5.20 1.00 7.21
CA THR A 71 -4.08 1.12 8.15
C THR A 71 -4.55 1.76 9.46
N ILE A 72 -3.63 2.26 10.28
CA ILE A 72 -3.90 2.91 11.58
C ILE A 72 -3.19 4.25 11.69
N GLU A 73 -3.70 5.13 12.55
CA GLU A 73 -3.19 6.49 12.70
C GLU A 73 -1.70 6.53 13.05
N GLU A 74 -1.23 5.64 13.94
CA GLU A 74 0.17 5.59 14.39
C GLU A 74 1.17 5.45 13.23
N LEU A 75 0.80 4.71 12.18
CA LEU A 75 1.69 4.44 11.05
C LEU A 75 1.72 5.58 10.02
N ILE A 76 0.80 6.54 10.11
CA ILE A 76 0.56 7.54 9.05
C ILE A 76 0.75 8.97 9.56
N LEU A 77 0.20 9.30 10.73
CA LEU A 77 0.23 10.67 11.25
C LEU A 77 1.64 11.28 11.35
N PRO A 78 2.70 10.55 11.73
CA PRO A 78 4.06 11.10 11.75
C PRO A 78 4.59 11.56 10.39
N PHE A 79 3.97 11.11 9.29
CA PHE A 79 4.40 11.32 7.91
C PHE A 79 3.48 12.26 7.13
N LEU A 80 2.46 12.82 7.78
CA LEU A 80 1.61 13.87 7.24
C LEU A 80 2.15 15.23 7.67
N ASN A 81 2.27 16.15 6.72
CA ASN A 81 2.65 17.53 6.97
C ASN A 81 1.80 18.45 6.08
N ASP A 82 0.92 19.25 6.69
CA ASP A 82 -0.01 20.20 6.07
C ASP A 82 -0.61 19.76 4.72
N ASN A 83 0.14 19.85 3.62
CA ASN A 83 -0.30 19.54 2.26
C ASN A 83 0.38 18.30 1.64
N LEU A 84 1.16 17.54 2.40
CA LEU A 84 1.99 16.45 1.90
C LEU A 84 1.86 15.21 2.79
N TYR A 85 1.86 14.05 2.15
CA TYR A 85 2.11 12.75 2.77
C TYR A 85 3.40 12.18 2.19
N THR A 86 4.44 12.01 3.00
CA THR A 86 5.73 11.44 2.57
C THR A 86 5.95 10.11 3.27
N ASN A 87 5.70 9.01 2.57
CA ASN A 87 5.74 7.70 3.19
C ASN A 87 7.15 7.06 3.01
N PRO A 88 7.83 6.61 4.08
CA PRO A 88 9.16 6.01 3.94
C PRO A 88 9.14 4.51 3.58
N GLU A 89 7.99 3.86 3.73
CA GLU A 89 7.81 2.41 3.52
C GLU A 89 7.35 2.06 2.09
N PHE A 90 7.23 0.77 1.75
CA PHE A 90 6.44 0.38 0.57
C PHE A 90 4.96 0.25 0.96
N LEU A 91 4.03 0.62 0.07
CA LEU A 91 2.59 0.60 0.38
C LEU A 91 1.88 -0.47 -0.44
N SER A 92 1.52 -1.56 0.23
CA SER A 92 0.53 -2.52 -0.29
C SER A 92 -0.85 -1.86 -0.39
N THR A 93 -1.44 -1.90 -1.57
CA THR A 93 -2.74 -1.29 -1.87
C THR A 93 -3.55 -2.21 -2.77
N ALA A 94 -4.88 -2.06 -2.79
CA ALA A 94 -5.76 -2.80 -3.69
C ALA A 94 -6.43 -1.86 -4.69
N THR A 95 -6.79 -2.37 -5.88
CA THR A 95 -7.64 -1.60 -6.81
C THR A 95 -9.10 -1.58 -6.40
N ASP A 96 -9.52 -2.56 -5.58
CA ASP A 96 -10.91 -2.74 -5.19
C ASP A 96 -11.06 -2.48 -3.68
N LEU A 97 -12.08 -1.71 -3.31
CA LEU A 97 -12.33 -1.34 -1.91
C LEU A 97 -12.67 -2.55 -1.04
N GLU A 98 -13.44 -3.51 -1.57
CA GLU A 98 -13.82 -4.72 -0.83
C GLU A 98 -12.60 -5.55 -0.40
N SER A 99 -11.52 -5.53 -1.19
CA SER A 99 -10.29 -6.27 -0.88
C SER A 99 -9.58 -5.75 0.37
N ILE A 100 -9.79 -4.49 0.78
CA ILE A 100 -9.14 -3.93 1.97
C ILE A 100 -9.95 -4.08 3.25
N GLU A 101 -11.21 -4.52 3.19
CA GLU A 101 -12.08 -4.64 4.36
C GLU A 101 -11.45 -5.49 5.46
N SER A 102 -10.87 -6.63 5.07
CA SER A 102 -10.22 -7.57 6.01
C SER A 102 -8.94 -7.03 6.64
N HIS A 103 -8.37 -5.95 6.10
CA HIS A 103 -7.12 -5.34 6.58
C HIS A 103 -7.35 -4.30 7.68
N PHE A 104 -8.60 -3.95 7.98
CA PHE A 104 -8.95 -3.16 9.16
C PHE A 104 -8.87 -4.00 10.44
N THR A 105 -7.65 -4.43 10.79
CA THR A 105 -7.38 -5.33 11.93
C THR A 105 -7.44 -4.65 13.29
N ASN A 106 -7.37 -3.31 13.33
CA ASN A 106 -7.47 -2.52 14.55
C ASN A 106 -8.67 -1.56 14.46
N VAL A 107 -9.63 -1.73 15.36
CA VAL A 107 -10.83 -0.88 15.45
C VAL A 107 -10.57 0.45 16.16
N ASN A 108 -9.42 0.59 16.83
CA ASN A 108 -9.01 1.82 17.49
C ASN A 108 -8.17 2.64 16.51
N ASN A 109 -8.66 3.84 16.19
CA ASN A 109 -8.02 4.78 15.27
C ASN A 109 -7.71 4.18 13.87
N PRO A 110 -8.68 3.51 13.22
CA PRO A 110 -8.49 3.02 11.86
C PRO A 110 -8.36 4.19 10.89
N VAL A 111 -7.59 3.95 9.83
CA VAL A 111 -7.36 4.89 8.75
C VAL A 111 -7.66 4.19 7.43
N TYR A 112 -8.48 4.83 6.60
CA TYR A 112 -8.61 4.54 5.19
C TYR A 112 -7.81 5.57 4.39
N ILE A 113 -6.98 5.10 3.46
CA ILE A 113 -6.26 5.95 2.52
C ILE A 113 -6.72 5.61 1.10
N GLN A 114 -7.10 6.63 0.36
CA GLN A 114 -7.33 6.59 -1.08
C GLN A 114 -6.17 7.30 -1.80
N PHE A 115 -5.49 6.57 -2.68
CA PHE A 115 -4.43 7.09 -3.52
C PHE A 115 -4.98 7.33 -4.93
N GLN A 116 -4.95 8.58 -5.37
CA GLN A 116 -5.20 8.97 -6.76
C GLN A 116 -3.86 8.97 -7.50
N CYS A 117 -3.54 7.86 -8.15
CA CYS A 117 -2.30 7.71 -8.90
C CYS A 117 -2.48 8.29 -10.30
N VAL A 118 -1.71 9.33 -10.62
CA VAL A 118 -1.71 9.93 -11.96
C VAL A 118 -1.08 9.00 -13.00
N PRO A 119 -1.36 9.22 -14.30
CA PRO A 119 -0.69 8.51 -15.38
C PRO A 119 0.83 8.46 -15.24
N ASN A 120 1.39 7.31 -15.60
CA ASN A 120 2.81 6.98 -15.53
C ASN A 120 3.38 6.81 -14.10
N THR A 121 2.53 6.53 -13.12
CA THR A 121 2.98 6.14 -11.78
C THR A 121 3.64 4.75 -11.84
N ASN A 122 4.82 4.61 -11.22
CA ASN A 122 5.50 3.32 -11.07
C ASN A 122 4.93 2.54 -9.88
N MET A 123 4.62 1.26 -10.08
CA MET A 123 4.05 0.37 -9.08
C MET A 123 4.29 -1.08 -9.49
N ALA A 124 4.28 -2.03 -8.56
CA ALA A 124 4.42 -3.46 -8.89
C ALA A 124 3.08 -4.21 -8.70
N PRO A 125 2.55 -4.89 -9.73
CA PRO A 125 1.36 -5.73 -9.57
C PRO A 125 1.72 -7.03 -8.83
N LEU A 126 1.44 -7.10 -7.53
CA LEU A 126 1.87 -8.21 -6.67
C LEU A 126 1.15 -9.54 -6.96
N GLN A 127 0.05 -9.49 -7.71
CA GLN A 127 -0.71 -10.67 -8.13
C GLN A 127 -0.22 -11.36 -9.39
N SER A 128 0.76 -10.76 -10.06
CA SER A 128 1.31 -11.35 -11.28
C SER A 128 2.04 -12.69 -11.05
N ASN A 129 2.24 -13.12 -9.79
CA ASN A 129 2.67 -14.48 -9.49
C ASN A 129 1.44 -15.42 -9.38
N PRO A 130 1.28 -16.38 -10.31
CA PRO A 130 0.13 -17.29 -10.34
C PRO A 130 0.03 -18.25 -9.14
N GLN A 131 1.03 -18.31 -8.26
CA GLN A 131 1.02 -19.17 -7.07
C GLN A 131 0.22 -18.60 -5.89
N PHE A 132 -0.08 -17.29 -5.87
CA PHE A 132 -0.70 -16.63 -4.70
C PHE A 132 -2.23 -16.43 -4.82
N GLY A 133 -2.83 -16.73 -5.96
CA GLY A 133 -4.27 -16.54 -6.21
C GLY A 133 -4.68 -15.08 -6.42
N ASP A 134 -5.81 -14.86 -7.10
CA ASP A 134 -6.20 -13.56 -7.70
C ASP A 134 -7.15 -12.71 -6.83
N LEU A 135 -7.10 -12.79 -5.49
CA LEU A 135 -8.24 -12.30 -4.68
C LEU A 135 -8.27 -10.78 -4.39
N GLU A 136 -7.13 -10.09 -4.39
CA GLU A 136 -7.00 -8.71 -3.85
C GLU A 136 -6.67 -7.57 -4.86
N ASN A 137 -6.54 -7.85 -6.17
CA ASN A 137 -5.92 -6.97 -7.18
C ASN A 137 -4.78 -6.05 -6.67
N GLU A 138 -3.85 -6.61 -5.90
CA GLU A 138 -2.86 -5.83 -5.15
C GLU A 138 -1.81 -5.13 -6.05
N MET A 139 -1.59 -3.84 -5.77
CA MET A 139 -0.52 -3.00 -6.30
C MET A 139 0.38 -2.55 -5.16
N LEU A 140 1.70 -2.69 -5.34
CA LEU A 140 2.71 -2.17 -4.43
C LEU A 140 3.23 -0.83 -4.93
N LEU A 141 2.97 0.24 -4.17
CA LEU A 141 3.56 1.55 -4.43
C LEU A 141 4.97 1.65 -3.84
N GLY A 142 5.78 2.50 -4.49
CA GLY A 142 7.15 2.80 -4.08
C GLY A 142 7.24 3.44 -2.71
N ARG A 143 8.46 3.42 -2.17
CA ARG A 143 8.83 4.12 -0.95
C ARG A 143 9.36 5.52 -1.23
N ASN A 144 9.34 6.36 -0.21
CA ASN A 144 9.70 7.78 -0.28
C ASN A 144 8.93 8.51 -1.39
N PHE A 145 7.68 8.11 -1.60
CA PHE A 145 6.81 8.82 -2.51
C PHE A 145 6.18 9.99 -1.76
N ASP A 146 6.18 11.13 -2.44
CA ASP A 146 5.50 12.32 -2.00
C ASP A 146 4.12 12.34 -2.65
N TYR A 147 3.10 12.48 -1.81
CA TYR A 147 1.73 12.64 -2.25
C TYR A 147 1.18 13.99 -1.79
N GLU A 148 0.48 14.67 -2.68
CA GLU A 148 -0.31 15.84 -2.34
C GLU A 148 -1.50 15.40 -1.49
N LEU A 149 -1.67 16.03 -0.32
CA LEU A 149 -2.81 15.78 0.56
C LEU A 149 -4.03 16.55 0.05
N ILE A 150 -5.03 15.83 -0.43
CA ILE A 150 -6.29 16.39 -0.94
C ILE A 150 -7.31 16.51 0.20
N GLU A 151 -7.38 15.49 1.04
CA GLU A 151 -8.33 15.44 2.14
C GLU A 151 -7.74 14.69 3.34
N ASN A 152 -8.00 15.21 4.53
CA ASN A 152 -7.73 14.53 5.80
C ASN A 152 -8.85 14.89 6.78
N ARG A 153 -9.76 13.95 7.02
CA ARG A 153 -10.88 14.15 7.93
C ARG A 153 -11.16 12.91 8.77
N ILE A 154 -11.95 13.11 9.81
CA ILE A 154 -12.49 12.03 10.64
C ILE A 154 -14.00 11.98 10.40
N THR A 155 -14.52 10.81 10.07
CA THR A 155 -15.95 10.54 10.04
C THR A 155 -16.40 9.75 11.26
N LYS A 156 -17.62 10.01 11.69
CA LYS A 156 -18.38 9.21 12.66
C LYS A 156 -19.70 8.71 12.05
N ASP A 157 -19.91 8.95 10.76
CA ASP A 157 -21.09 8.48 10.07
C ASP A 157 -20.99 6.97 9.88
N ARG A 158 -21.93 6.25 10.50
CA ARG A 158 -22.01 4.79 10.46
C ARG A 158 -22.17 4.27 9.03
N ILE A 159 -22.95 4.97 8.20
CA ILE A 159 -23.21 4.57 6.81
C ILE A 159 -21.92 4.64 6.01
N GLU A 160 -21.16 5.73 6.16
CA GLU A 160 -19.88 5.91 5.48
C GLU A 160 -18.83 4.89 5.95
N ILE A 161 -18.72 4.66 7.27
CA ILE A 161 -17.82 3.65 7.83
C ILE A 161 -18.16 2.26 7.28
N ASP A 162 -19.43 1.88 7.29
CA ASP A 162 -19.89 0.58 6.76
C ASP A 162 -19.64 0.44 5.26
N SER A 163 -19.69 1.53 4.51
CA SER A 163 -19.43 1.52 3.06
C SER A 163 -17.96 1.34 2.69
N ILE A 164 -17.04 1.70 3.60
CA ILE A 164 -15.58 1.61 3.38
C ILE A 164 -14.99 0.33 3.99
N MET A 165 -15.43 0.00 5.20
CA MET A 165 -14.87 -1.12 5.96
C MET A 165 -15.65 -2.42 5.75
N GLY A 166 -16.82 -2.35 5.12
CA GLY A 166 -17.81 -3.42 5.15
C GLY A 166 -18.50 -3.51 6.51
N ARG A 167 -19.77 -3.95 6.50
CA ARG A 167 -20.59 -4.01 7.73
C ARG A 167 -19.95 -4.86 8.83
N PHE A 168 -19.28 -5.95 8.46
CA PHE A 168 -18.71 -6.87 9.43
C PHE A 168 -17.52 -6.27 10.17
N TYR A 169 -16.56 -5.67 9.46
CA TYR A 169 -15.36 -5.09 10.08
C TYR A 169 -15.63 -3.72 10.69
N GLY A 170 -16.58 -2.97 10.13
CA GLY A 170 -16.95 -1.67 10.65
C GLY A 170 -17.63 -1.71 12.02
N GLN A 171 -18.36 -2.77 12.38
CA GLN A 171 -19.39 -2.76 13.45
C GLN A 171 -18.95 -2.18 14.81
N ASN A 172 -17.66 -2.26 15.15
CA ASN A 172 -17.10 -1.78 16.43
C ASN A 172 -16.24 -0.51 16.30
N VAL A 173 -16.24 0.13 15.13
CA VAL A 173 -15.48 1.36 14.86
C VAL A 173 -16.32 2.59 15.18
N ASN A 174 -15.84 3.42 16.11
CA ASN A 174 -16.50 4.65 16.53
C ASN A 174 -16.21 5.84 15.59
N SER A 175 -15.07 5.82 14.93
CA SER A 175 -14.65 6.83 13.97
C SER A 175 -13.60 6.28 13.02
N LEU A 176 -13.60 6.75 11.79
CA LEU A 176 -12.62 6.40 10.76
C LEU A 176 -11.94 7.68 10.29
N ARG A 177 -10.60 7.69 10.25
CA ARG A 177 -9.88 8.74 9.52
C ARG A 177 -9.84 8.38 8.05
N ILE A 178 -10.22 9.34 7.21
CA ILE A 178 -10.19 9.23 5.76
C ILE A 178 -9.15 10.20 5.25
N ILE A 179 -8.20 9.66 4.49
CA ILE A 179 -7.14 10.41 3.84
C ILE A 179 -7.27 10.18 2.33
N ILE A 180 -7.33 11.27 1.56
CA ILE A 180 -7.23 11.22 0.11
C ILE A 180 -5.96 11.93 -0.30
N VAL A 181 -5.12 11.24 -1.05
CA VAL A 181 -3.84 11.75 -1.51
C VAL A 181 -3.67 11.50 -2.99
N LYS A 182 -2.84 12.31 -3.66
CA LYS A 182 -2.56 12.22 -5.09
C LYS A 182 -1.07 12.12 -5.34
N THR A 183 -0.63 11.24 -6.23
CA THR A 183 0.81 11.16 -6.58
C THR A 183 1.28 12.45 -7.23
N VAL A 184 2.44 12.95 -6.80
CA VAL A 184 3.12 14.09 -7.42
C VAL A 184 4.19 13.52 -8.36
N ASN A 185 4.11 13.85 -9.65
CA ASN A 185 5.14 13.51 -10.63
C ASN A 185 6.27 14.56 -10.65
#